data_AF-A0A371RLP9-F1
#
_entry.id   AF-A0A371RLP9-F1
#
_cell.length_a   1.000
_cell.length_b   1.000
_cell.length_c   1.000
_cell.angle_alpha   90.00
_cell.angle_beta   90.00
_cell.angle_gamma   90.00
#
_symmetry.space_group_name_H-M   'P 1'
#
loop_
_entity.id
_entity.type
_entity.pdbx_description
1 polymer ?
#
loop_
_entity_poly.entity_id
_entity_poly.type
_entity_poly.pdbx_seq_one_letter_code
_entity_poly.pdbx_strand_id
1 'polypeptide(L)'
;MTVNGEAMADGPTRCGVVSVLGAPNAGKSTLVNLMVGAKVSIVTHKVQTTRARVRGVAMEDSTQIVYVDTPGIFSPRRTLDRAMVAAAWEGVDGADVVVLLVDAPAYLSTVNEEAGDAASRRSAEDTDRIIEGLKRAGQEAILVLNKIDRIARPPLLLLADMLNKAGNFSATFMISAQKSLGIDQLREYLIEQMPEGPFLYPEDQLSDITDRLMAAEVTREKLFLRLHQELPYSLTVETEGWERTEKGELKISQTVFVERDGQKALVLGQRGKTISAIGKASREELTELLGEKVHLFLFVKVRENWTNDAARFREMGLDPATLPHTG
;
A
#
# COMPACT_ATOMS: atom_id res chain seq x y z
N MET A 1 -24.72 35.65 -16.55
CA MET A 1 -24.50 34.60 -17.56
C MET A 1 -23.98 33.38 -16.84
N THR A 2 -24.90 32.47 -16.56
CA THR A 2 -24.68 31.12 -16.02
C THR A 2 -23.92 30.30 -17.04
N VAL A 3 -22.73 29.83 -16.68
CA VAL A 3 -21.99 28.84 -17.48
C VAL A 3 -22.28 27.48 -16.87
N ASN A 4 -23.17 26.78 -17.57
CA ASN A 4 -23.35 25.35 -17.73
C ASN A 4 -22.58 24.44 -16.75
N GLY A 5 -23.35 23.78 -15.88
CA GLY A 5 -22.99 22.45 -15.41
C GLY A 5 -23.09 21.48 -16.57
N GLU A 6 -21.97 20.88 -16.96
CA GLU A 6 -21.97 19.67 -17.75
C GLU A 6 -22.22 18.50 -16.80
N ALA A 7 -23.50 18.16 -16.64
CA ALA A 7 -23.88 16.81 -16.32
C ALA A 7 -23.91 16.03 -17.64
N MET A 8 -23.13 14.96 -17.78
CA MET A 8 -23.52 13.78 -18.57
C MET A 8 -22.69 12.54 -18.20
N ALA A 9 -23.30 11.67 -17.39
CA ALA A 9 -23.41 10.25 -17.73
C ALA A 9 -24.90 9.92 -17.59
N ASP A 10 -25.64 9.88 -18.70
CA ASP A 10 -27.10 9.71 -18.74
C ASP A 10 -27.51 8.22 -18.69
N GLY A 11 -26.81 7.44 -17.85
CA GLY A 11 -26.97 5.99 -17.68
C GLY A 11 -26.64 5.55 -16.24
N PRO A 12 -27.02 4.32 -15.84
CA PRO A 12 -26.78 3.85 -14.47
C PRO A 12 -25.27 3.81 -14.20
N THR A 13 -24.84 4.56 -13.19
CA THR A 13 -23.47 4.54 -12.68
C THR A 13 -23.29 3.42 -11.67
N ARG A 14 -22.07 2.88 -11.60
CA ARG A 14 -21.70 1.86 -10.61
C ARG A 14 -20.54 2.36 -9.79
N CYS A 15 -20.57 2.11 -8.49
CA CYS A 15 -19.49 2.51 -7.61
C CYS A 15 -19.35 1.56 -6.43
N GLY A 16 -18.13 1.17 -6.12
CA GLY A 16 -17.85 0.35 -4.94
C GLY A 16 -16.41 0.40 -4.48
N VAL A 17 -16.18 -0.22 -3.34
CA VAL A 17 -14.91 -0.25 -2.63
C VAL A 17 -14.30 -1.65 -2.71
N VAL A 18 -13.06 -1.74 -3.19
CA VAL A 18 -12.28 -2.98 -3.27
C VAL A 18 -11.16 -2.94 -2.25
N SER A 19 -11.22 -3.80 -1.24
CA SER A 19 -10.15 -3.92 -0.25
C SER A 19 -9.11 -4.94 -0.68
N VAL A 20 -7.84 -4.52 -0.79
CA VAL A 20 -6.74 -5.39 -1.24
C VAL A 20 -5.92 -5.84 -0.04
N LEU A 21 -6.14 -7.08 0.40
CA LEU A 21 -5.44 -7.74 1.49
C LEU A 21 -4.28 -8.61 1.00
N GLY A 22 -3.40 -8.99 1.93
CA GLY A 22 -2.31 -9.92 1.66
C GLY A 22 -1.13 -9.74 2.61
N ALA A 23 -0.28 -10.76 2.69
CA ALA A 23 0.96 -10.70 3.45
C ALA A 23 1.86 -9.52 2.99
N PRO A 24 2.80 -9.05 3.82
CA PRO A 24 3.82 -8.09 3.39
C PRO A 24 4.49 -8.56 2.08
N ASN A 25 4.77 -7.63 1.17
CA ASN A 25 5.40 -7.91 -0.13
C ASN A 25 4.59 -8.76 -1.13
N ALA A 26 3.31 -9.09 -0.87
CA ALA A 26 2.45 -9.78 -1.85
C ALA A 26 2.25 -9.00 -3.16
N GLY A 27 2.53 -7.68 -3.17
CA GLY A 27 2.42 -6.80 -4.33
C GLY A 27 1.13 -5.97 -4.37
N LYS A 28 0.50 -5.72 -3.21
CA LYS A 28 -0.76 -4.98 -3.09
C LYS A 28 -0.68 -3.59 -3.72
N SER A 29 0.26 -2.76 -3.27
CA SER A 29 0.48 -1.41 -3.79
C SER A 29 0.86 -1.40 -5.28
N THR A 30 1.55 -2.43 -5.77
CA THR A 30 1.83 -2.59 -7.20
C THR A 30 0.55 -2.84 -8.00
N LEU A 31 -0.33 -3.71 -7.50
CA LEU A 31 -1.64 -3.95 -8.11
C LEU A 31 -2.47 -2.66 -8.08
N VAL A 32 -2.60 -2.01 -6.93
CA VAL A 32 -3.40 -0.79 -6.78
C VAL A 32 -2.92 0.32 -7.73
N ASN A 33 -1.62 0.60 -7.78
CA ASN A 33 -1.08 1.59 -8.72
C ASN A 33 -1.38 1.24 -10.18
N LEU A 34 -1.34 -0.06 -10.53
CA LEU A 34 -1.64 -0.50 -11.88
C LEU A 34 -3.13 -0.35 -12.21
N MET A 35 -4.02 -0.68 -11.28
CA MET A 35 -5.47 -0.56 -11.49
C MET A 35 -5.89 0.92 -11.58
N VAL A 36 -5.26 1.80 -10.81
CA VAL A 36 -5.49 3.26 -10.87
C VAL A 36 -4.82 3.90 -12.10
N GLY A 37 -3.76 3.27 -12.64
CA GLY A 37 -2.97 3.83 -13.74
C GLY A 37 -1.98 4.92 -13.31
N ALA A 38 -1.83 5.16 -12.01
CA ALA A 38 -0.92 6.15 -11.44
C ALA A 38 -0.29 5.65 -10.12
N LYS A 39 0.83 6.26 -9.72
CA LYS A 39 1.48 5.95 -8.44
C LYS A 39 0.74 6.64 -7.30
N VAL A 40 -0.21 5.95 -6.69
CA VAL A 40 -0.96 6.42 -5.50
C VAL A 40 -0.41 5.88 -4.19
N SER A 41 0.32 4.76 -4.23
CA SER A 41 0.96 4.14 -3.07
C SER A 41 2.42 3.80 -3.36
N ILE A 42 3.27 3.77 -2.33
CA ILE A 42 4.70 3.48 -2.49
C ILE A 42 4.95 1.98 -2.70
N VAL A 43 6.02 1.64 -3.42
CA VAL A 43 6.37 0.25 -3.75
C VAL A 43 7.84 0.00 -3.43
N THR A 44 8.10 -0.95 -2.53
CA THR A 44 9.47 -1.43 -2.27
C THR A 44 9.50 -2.89 -1.87
N HIS A 45 10.66 -3.54 -2.05
CA HIS A 45 10.90 -4.95 -1.70
C HIS A 45 11.07 -5.18 -0.19
N LYS A 46 11.25 -4.10 0.57
CA LYS A 46 11.27 -4.15 2.04
C LYS A 46 9.87 -4.48 2.55
N VAL A 47 9.77 -5.14 3.70
CA VAL A 47 8.45 -5.42 4.32
C VAL A 47 7.86 -4.14 4.92
N GLN A 48 6.58 -4.17 5.32
CA GLN A 48 5.92 -3.08 6.07
C GLN A 48 6.00 -1.71 5.39
N THR A 49 5.84 -1.68 4.07
CA THR A 49 5.93 -0.46 3.26
C THR A 49 4.71 0.39 3.46
N THR A 50 3.51 -0.15 3.33
CA THR A 50 2.25 0.58 3.52
C THR A 50 1.92 0.62 5.01
N ARG A 51 1.92 1.81 5.62
CA ARG A 51 1.56 2.03 7.03
C ARG A 51 0.22 2.75 7.18
N ALA A 52 -0.12 3.61 6.23
CA ALA A 52 -1.41 4.27 6.12
C ALA A 52 -2.30 3.49 5.15
N ARG A 53 -3.61 3.52 5.37
CA ARG A 53 -4.58 3.11 4.35
C ARG A 53 -4.57 4.15 3.23
N VAL A 54 -4.42 3.71 1.99
CA VAL A 54 -4.46 4.59 0.81
C VAL A 54 -5.66 4.20 -0.03
N ARG A 55 -6.51 5.15 -0.39
CA ARG A 55 -7.54 4.92 -1.40
C ARG A 55 -7.03 5.39 -2.75
N GLY A 56 -7.02 4.48 -3.71
CA GLY A 56 -6.81 4.75 -5.12
C GLY A 56 -8.14 4.68 -5.85
N VAL A 57 -8.44 5.67 -6.67
CA VAL A 57 -9.70 5.74 -7.41
C VAL A 57 -9.41 5.50 -8.88
N ALA A 58 -10.13 4.57 -9.48
CA ALA A 58 -10.06 4.29 -10.91
C ALA A 58 -11.45 4.49 -11.54
N MET A 59 -11.46 5.12 -12.69
CA MET A 59 -12.64 5.26 -13.54
C MET A 59 -12.52 4.28 -14.71
N GLU A 60 -13.54 3.45 -14.89
CA GLU A 60 -13.66 2.52 -16.02
C GLU A 60 -15.06 2.73 -16.63
N ASP A 61 -15.13 3.52 -17.70
CA ASP A 61 -16.36 4.03 -18.29
C ASP A 61 -17.31 4.65 -17.23
N SER A 62 -18.50 4.07 -17.02
CA SER A 62 -19.49 4.51 -16.03
C SER A 62 -19.36 3.84 -14.66
N THR A 63 -18.20 3.24 -14.38
CA THR A 63 -17.91 2.53 -13.12
C THR A 63 -16.73 3.17 -12.38
N GLN A 64 -16.94 3.54 -11.12
CA GLN A 64 -15.89 4.01 -10.23
C GLN A 64 -15.49 2.91 -9.24
N ILE A 65 -14.22 2.53 -9.23
CA ILE A 65 -13.67 1.55 -8.28
C ILE A 65 -12.73 2.27 -7.32
N VAL A 66 -13.02 2.17 -6.02
CA VAL A 66 -12.16 2.71 -4.96
C VAL A 66 -11.35 1.56 -4.37
N TYR A 67 -10.10 1.44 -4.80
CA TYR A 67 -9.14 0.49 -4.27
C TYR A 67 -8.59 0.95 -2.93
N VAL A 68 -8.69 0.10 -1.92
CA VAL A 68 -8.10 0.35 -0.60
C VAL A 68 -6.82 -0.49 -0.48
N ASP A 69 -5.67 0.17 -0.60
CA ASP A 69 -4.37 -0.47 -0.29
C ASP A 69 -4.22 -0.55 1.23
N THR A 70 -4.24 -1.77 1.76
CA THR A 70 -4.08 -2.00 3.19
C THR A 70 -2.62 -2.29 3.55
N PRO A 71 -2.20 -1.98 4.78
CA PRO A 71 -0.97 -2.57 5.34
C PRO A 71 -0.95 -4.09 5.15
N GLY A 72 0.25 -4.67 5.01
CA GLY A 72 0.36 -6.12 5.04
C GLY A 72 -0.10 -6.68 6.37
N ILE A 73 -0.83 -7.79 6.36
CA ILE A 73 -1.22 -8.50 7.59
C ILE A 73 -0.12 -9.49 7.95
N PHE A 74 0.39 -9.40 9.17
CA PHE A 74 1.46 -10.25 9.70
C PHE A 74 1.30 -10.41 11.21
N SER A 75 2.11 -11.27 11.83
CA SER A 75 2.11 -11.39 13.30
C SER A 75 2.70 -10.13 13.95
N PRO A 76 1.91 -9.30 14.65
CA PRO A 76 2.40 -8.03 15.20
C PRO A 76 3.28 -8.26 16.42
N ARG A 77 4.32 -7.42 16.60
CA ARG A 77 5.19 -7.43 17.78
C ARG A 77 5.18 -6.10 18.54
N ARG A 78 5.02 -4.99 17.82
CA ARG A 78 5.01 -3.63 18.35
C ARG A 78 3.59 -3.03 18.33
N THR A 79 3.40 -1.92 19.02
CA THR A 79 2.13 -1.18 19.04
C THR A 79 1.73 -0.70 17.64
N LEU A 80 2.68 -0.13 16.88
CA LEU A 80 2.47 0.25 15.49
C LEU A 80 2.03 -0.95 14.62
N ASP A 81 2.66 -2.12 14.81
CA ASP A 81 2.29 -3.32 14.05
C ASP A 81 0.84 -3.72 14.31
N ARG A 82 0.38 -3.65 15.57
CA ARG A 82 -1.01 -3.95 15.92
C ARG A 82 -1.97 -2.97 15.27
N ALA A 83 -1.63 -1.68 15.26
CA ALA A 83 -2.45 -0.65 14.63
C ALA A 83 -2.54 -0.86 13.10
N MET A 84 -1.42 -1.24 12.47
CA MET A 84 -1.39 -1.57 11.04
C MET A 84 -2.26 -2.79 10.71
N VAL A 85 -2.19 -3.86 11.51
CA VAL A 85 -3.01 -5.05 11.30
C VAL A 85 -4.49 -4.76 11.53
N ALA A 86 -4.83 -3.99 12.57
CA ALA A 86 -6.20 -3.56 12.83
C ALA A 86 -6.76 -2.73 11.65
N ALA A 87 -6.00 -1.74 11.17
CA ALA A 87 -6.37 -0.92 10.02
C ALA A 87 -6.55 -1.74 8.73
N ALA A 88 -5.83 -2.85 8.56
CA ALA A 88 -6.04 -3.74 7.43
C ALA A 88 -7.38 -4.50 7.53
N TRP A 89 -7.76 -4.97 8.73
CA TRP A 89 -9.04 -5.64 8.97
C TRP A 89 -10.23 -4.70 8.88
N GLU A 90 -10.12 -3.48 9.40
CA GLU A 90 -11.12 -2.42 9.19
C GLU A 90 -11.26 -2.04 7.70
N GLY A 91 -10.27 -2.39 6.85
CA GLY A 91 -10.37 -2.30 5.40
C GLY A 91 -11.42 -3.24 4.81
N VAL A 92 -11.72 -4.32 5.51
CA VAL A 92 -12.61 -5.40 5.06
C VAL A 92 -14.06 -5.07 5.34
N ASP A 93 -14.37 -4.54 6.53
CA ASP A 93 -15.74 -4.34 7.02
C ASP A 93 -16.59 -3.37 6.16
N GLY A 94 -15.95 -2.50 5.37
CA GLY A 94 -16.60 -1.51 4.52
C GLY A 94 -16.38 -1.71 3.02
N ALA A 95 -15.91 -2.88 2.60
CA ALA A 95 -15.62 -3.18 1.20
C ALA A 95 -16.76 -3.98 0.55
N ASP A 96 -17.16 -3.58 -0.66
CA ASP A 96 -18.09 -4.35 -1.49
C ASP A 96 -17.42 -5.63 -2.00
N VAL A 97 -16.10 -5.57 -2.25
CA VAL A 97 -15.29 -6.71 -2.69
C VAL A 97 -13.99 -6.77 -1.90
N VAL A 98 -13.64 -7.96 -1.42
CA VAL A 98 -12.38 -8.23 -0.75
C VAL A 98 -11.49 -9.05 -1.67
N VAL A 99 -10.25 -8.59 -1.89
CA VAL A 99 -9.24 -9.30 -2.69
C VAL A 99 -8.14 -9.79 -1.75
N LEU A 100 -7.88 -11.09 -1.72
CA LEU A 100 -6.70 -11.66 -1.09
C LEU A 100 -5.61 -11.87 -2.13
N LEU A 101 -4.57 -11.01 -2.08
CA LEU A 101 -3.40 -11.12 -2.93
C LEU A 101 -2.33 -12.02 -2.28
N VAL A 102 -1.91 -13.06 -2.99
CA VAL A 102 -0.92 -14.05 -2.53
C VAL A 102 0.34 -13.97 -3.39
N ASP A 103 1.52 -13.94 -2.74
CA ASP A 103 2.81 -14.16 -3.41
C ASP A 103 2.95 -15.64 -3.75
N ALA A 104 2.55 -16.03 -4.96
CA ALA A 104 2.51 -17.43 -5.36
C ALA A 104 3.89 -18.11 -5.32
N PRO A 105 5.00 -17.47 -5.77
CA PRO A 105 6.34 -18.06 -5.65
C PRO A 105 6.74 -18.32 -4.19
N ALA A 106 6.49 -17.36 -3.31
CA ALA A 106 6.83 -17.49 -1.89
C ALA A 106 6.04 -18.63 -1.25
N TYR A 107 4.72 -18.70 -1.51
CA TYR A 107 3.87 -19.76 -0.95
C TYR A 107 4.25 -21.14 -1.49
N LEU A 108 4.47 -21.30 -2.79
CA LEU A 108 4.85 -22.59 -3.37
C LEU A 108 6.18 -23.14 -2.81
N SER A 109 7.12 -22.25 -2.48
CA SER A 109 8.41 -22.66 -1.90
C SER A 109 8.29 -23.29 -0.51
N THR A 110 7.14 -23.17 0.16
CA THR A 110 6.90 -23.76 1.49
C THR A 110 6.14 -25.07 1.42
N VAL A 111 5.38 -25.29 0.33
CA VAL A 111 4.61 -26.52 0.09
C VAL A 111 5.53 -27.66 -0.37
N ASN A 112 6.52 -27.33 -1.21
CA ASN A 112 7.55 -28.28 -1.61
C ASN A 112 8.65 -28.18 -0.55
N GLU A 113 8.84 -29.21 0.29
CA GLU A 113 9.73 -29.24 1.47
C GLU A 113 11.21 -28.84 1.22
N GLU A 114 11.58 -28.55 -0.02
CA GLU A 114 12.86 -28.03 -0.44
C GLU A 114 12.80 -26.50 -0.69
N ALA A 115 13.53 -25.73 0.14
CA ALA A 115 14.08 -24.42 -0.20
C ALA A 115 13.26 -23.12 0.00
N GLY A 116 12.19 -23.11 0.80
CA GLY A 116 11.58 -21.86 1.25
C GLY A 116 12.49 -21.07 2.23
N ASP A 117 13.01 -19.92 1.81
CA ASP A 117 13.75 -19.03 2.71
C ASP A 117 12.86 -18.55 3.88
N ALA A 118 13.48 -18.04 4.94
CA ALA A 118 12.74 -17.61 6.12
C ALA A 118 11.71 -16.50 5.83
N ALA A 119 11.89 -15.72 4.75
CA ALA A 119 10.92 -14.69 4.36
C ALA A 119 9.70 -15.31 3.68
N SER A 120 9.90 -16.30 2.82
CA SER A 120 8.85 -17.02 2.11
C SER A 120 7.97 -17.82 3.06
N ARG A 121 8.58 -18.51 4.03
CA ARG A 121 7.84 -19.19 5.12
C ARG A 121 6.95 -18.24 5.91
N ARG A 122 7.49 -17.11 6.35
CA ARG A 122 6.69 -16.08 7.04
C ARG A 122 5.55 -15.55 6.17
N SER A 123 5.79 -15.30 4.88
CA SER A 123 4.74 -14.84 3.97
C SER A 123 3.62 -15.87 3.79
N ALA A 124 3.93 -17.17 3.77
CA ALA A 124 2.94 -18.23 3.70
C ALA A 124 2.12 -18.31 5.00
N GLU A 125 2.80 -18.34 6.16
CA GLU A 125 2.15 -18.30 7.49
C GLU A 125 1.25 -17.07 7.66
N ASP A 126 1.69 -15.90 7.18
CA ASP A 126 0.91 -14.67 7.19
C ASP A 126 -0.31 -14.78 6.25
N THR A 127 -0.17 -15.44 5.09
CA THR A 127 -1.28 -15.71 4.17
C THR A 127 -2.31 -16.63 4.82
N ASP A 128 -1.87 -17.72 5.45
CA ASP A 128 -2.75 -18.66 6.16
C ASP A 128 -3.53 -17.96 7.27
N ARG A 129 -2.88 -17.08 8.03
CA ARG A 129 -3.54 -16.26 9.05
C ARG A 129 -4.64 -15.36 8.48
N ILE A 130 -4.42 -14.79 7.29
CA ILE A 130 -5.45 -13.95 6.63
C ILE A 130 -6.63 -14.83 6.20
N ILE A 131 -6.37 -15.99 5.62
CA ILE A 131 -7.41 -16.95 5.22
C ILE A 131 -8.25 -17.37 6.43
N GLU A 132 -7.62 -17.72 7.55
CA GLU A 132 -8.30 -18.04 8.80
C GLU A 132 -9.08 -16.86 9.37
N GLY A 133 -8.55 -15.64 9.26
CA GLY A 133 -9.23 -14.42 9.69
C GLY A 133 -10.50 -14.15 8.89
N LEU A 134 -10.43 -14.24 7.55
CA LEU A 134 -11.58 -14.09 6.66
C LEU A 134 -12.64 -15.15 6.94
N LYS A 135 -12.22 -16.42 7.11
CA LYS A 135 -13.13 -17.52 7.48
C LYS A 135 -13.85 -17.26 8.81
N ARG A 136 -13.14 -16.79 9.84
CA ARG A 136 -13.73 -16.47 11.15
C ARG A 136 -14.71 -15.31 11.07
N ALA A 137 -14.44 -14.32 10.21
CA ALA A 137 -15.35 -13.21 9.95
C ALA A 137 -16.56 -13.60 9.08
N GLY A 138 -16.57 -14.81 8.49
CA GLY A 138 -17.57 -15.20 7.50
C GLY A 138 -17.46 -14.40 6.19
N GLN A 139 -16.34 -13.72 5.97
CA GLN A 139 -16.13 -12.85 4.83
C GLN A 139 -15.71 -13.67 3.61
N GLU A 140 -16.44 -13.53 2.51
CA GLU A 140 -16.04 -14.02 1.19
C GLU A 140 -15.01 -13.07 0.55
N ALA A 141 -14.04 -13.62 -0.17
CA ALA A 141 -13.03 -12.86 -0.89
C ALA A 141 -12.79 -13.39 -2.31
N ILE A 142 -12.02 -12.68 -3.11
CA ILE A 142 -11.44 -13.16 -4.37
C ILE A 142 -10.00 -13.56 -4.09
N LEU A 143 -9.60 -14.75 -4.53
CA LEU A 143 -8.21 -15.19 -4.47
C LEU A 143 -7.44 -14.65 -5.68
N VAL A 144 -6.33 -13.95 -5.46
CA VAL A 144 -5.47 -13.46 -6.54
C VAL A 144 -4.04 -13.94 -6.32
N LEU A 145 -3.59 -14.85 -7.18
CA LEU A 145 -2.22 -15.37 -7.18
C LEU A 145 -1.33 -14.43 -8.00
N ASN A 146 -0.45 -13.70 -7.34
CA ASN A 146 0.42 -12.72 -7.97
C ASN A 146 1.81 -13.29 -8.28
N LYS A 147 2.56 -12.58 -9.12
CA LYS A 147 3.95 -12.89 -9.52
C LYS A 147 4.07 -14.21 -10.28
N ILE A 148 3.05 -14.56 -11.07
CA ILE A 148 3.03 -15.81 -11.86
C ILE A 148 4.11 -15.84 -12.94
N ASP A 149 4.70 -14.70 -13.30
CA ASP A 149 5.84 -14.60 -14.22
C ASP A 149 7.10 -15.33 -13.71
N ARG A 150 7.09 -15.76 -12.44
CA ARG A 150 8.21 -16.48 -11.80
C ARG A 150 7.91 -17.97 -11.56
N ILE A 151 6.79 -18.50 -12.06
CA ILE A 151 6.34 -19.88 -11.81
C ILE A 151 5.87 -20.54 -13.10
N ALA A 152 6.15 -21.84 -13.24
CA ALA A 152 5.50 -22.67 -14.25
C ALA A 152 4.00 -22.87 -13.96
N ARG A 153 3.20 -23.12 -15.01
CA ARG A 153 1.74 -23.25 -14.89
C ARG A 153 1.25 -24.44 -14.04
N PRO A 154 1.81 -25.67 -14.14
CA PRO A 154 1.21 -26.80 -13.42
C PRO A 154 1.22 -26.68 -11.88
N PRO A 155 2.32 -26.26 -11.22
CA PRO A 155 2.31 -26.00 -9.77
C PRO A 155 1.32 -24.90 -9.34
N LEU A 156 1.09 -23.91 -10.22
CA LEU A 156 0.20 -22.78 -9.92
C LEU A 156 -1.28 -23.23 -9.82
N LEU A 157 -1.71 -24.18 -10.66
CA LEU A 157 -3.06 -24.74 -10.59
C LEU A 157 -3.29 -25.54 -9.31
N LEU A 158 -2.28 -26.30 -8.86
CA LEU A 158 -2.34 -27.04 -7.60
C LEU A 158 -2.40 -26.08 -6.40
N LEU A 159 -1.62 -24.99 -6.44
CA LEU A 159 -1.69 -23.94 -5.42
C LEU A 159 -3.09 -23.33 -5.33
N ALA A 160 -3.68 -23.00 -6.49
CA ALA A 160 -5.03 -22.45 -6.56
C ALA A 160 -6.07 -23.39 -5.92
N ASP A 161 -6.07 -24.68 -6.30
CA ASP A 161 -6.99 -25.68 -5.74
C ASP A 161 -6.84 -25.82 -4.21
N MET A 162 -5.59 -25.91 -3.74
CA MET A 162 -5.29 -26.01 -2.31
C MET A 162 -5.81 -24.79 -1.53
N LEU A 163 -5.52 -23.57 -2.01
CA LEU A 163 -5.98 -22.34 -1.35
C LEU A 163 -7.50 -22.19 -1.41
N ASN A 164 -8.13 -22.56 -2.53
CA ASN A 164 -9.60 -22.54 -2.64
C ASN A 164 -10.27 -23.46 -1.62
N LYS A 165 -9.71 -24.66 -1.36
CA LYS A 165 -10.18 -25.56 -0.29
C LYS A 165 -9.92 -24.98 1.11
N ALA A 166 -8.85 -24.21 1.26
CA ALA A 166 -8.45 -23.62 2.53
C ALA A 166 -9.17 -22.32 2.87
N GLY A 167 -9.81 -21.63 1.92
CA GLY A 167 -10.51 -20.35 2.12
C GLY A 167 -11.99 -20.37 1.75
N ASN A 168 -12.61 -19.20 1.77
CA ASN A 168 -13.94 -18.95 1.22
C ASN A 168 -13.80 -17.93 0.09
N PHE A 169 -13.71 -18.41 -1.16
CA PHE A 169 -13.44 -17.55 -2.31
C PHE A 169 -14.51 -17.68 -3.38
N SER A 170 -15.01 -16.55 -3.89
CA SER A 170 -15.97 -16.50 -4.99
C SER A 170 -15.33 -16.69 -6.36
N ALA A 171 -14.07 -16.26 -6.52
CA ALA A 171 -13.33 -16.35 -7.76
C ALA A 171 -11.82 -16.47 -7.51
N THR A 172 -11.08 -16.95 -8.51
CA THR A 172 -9.61 -17.04 -8.48
C THR A 172 -9.00 -16.47 -9.75
N PHE A 173 -8.03 -15.56 -9.58
CA PHE A 173 -7.26 -14.97 -10.67
C PHE A 173 -5.77 -15.25 -10.50
N MET A 174 -5.07 -15.32 -11.64
CA MET A 174 -3.64 -15.53 -11.72
C MET A 174 -3.03 -14.37 -12.49
N ILE A 175 -2.21 -13.57 -11.82
CA ILE A 175 -1.71 -12.31 -12.37
C ILE A 175 -0.21 -12.11 -12.16
N SER A 176 0.36 -11.21 -12.96
CA SER A 176 1.59 -10.52 -12.60
C SER A 176 1.33 -9.03 -12.65
N ALA A 177 1.18 -8.40 -11.48
CA ALA A 177 0.99 -6.95 -11.40
C ALA A 177 2.20 -6.20 -11.97
N GLN A 178 3.41 -6.74 -11.85
CA GLN A 178 4.61 -6.09 -12.38
C GLN A 178 4.71 -6.19 -13.92
N LYS A 179 4.14 -7.25 -14.52
CA LYS A 179 4.20 -7.50 -15.97
C LYS A 179 2.87 -7.25 -16.67
N SER A 180 1.87 -6.73 -15.94
CA SER A 180 0.50 -6.51 -16.41
C SER A 180 -0.14 -7.76 -17.04
N LEU A 181 0.16 -8.96 -16.51
CA LEU A 181 -0.40 -10.21 -17.02
C LEU A 181 -1.66 -10.58 -16.24
N GLY A 182 -2.74 -10.96 -16.94
CA GLY A 182 -4.00 -11.40 -16.34
C GLY A 182 -4.82 -10.29 -15.68
N ILE A 183 -4.41 -9.03 -15.85
CA ILE A 183 -5.02 -7.88 -15.19
C ILE A 183 -6.39 -7.53 -15.77
N ASP A 184 -6.56 -7.63 -17.08
CA ASP A 184 -7.81 -7.24 -17.74
C ASP A 184 -8.99 -8.09 -17.26
N GLN A 185 -8.79 -9.40 -17.12
CA GLN A 185 -9.82 -10.31 -16.57
C GLN A 185 -10.19 -9.99 -15.11
N LEU A 186 -9.19 -9.65 -14.29
CA LEU A 186 -9.43 -9.24 -12.91
C LEU A 186 -10.18 -7.91 -12.87
N ARG A 187 -9.81 -6.94 -13.73
CA ARG A 187 -10.46 -5.63 -13.83
C ARG A 187 -11.92 -5.79 -14.26
N GLU A 188 -12.19 -6.51 -15.35
CA GLU A 188 -13.54 -6.77 -15.85
C GLU A 188 -14.42 -7.41 -14.77
N TYR A 189 -13.91 -8.42 -14.06
CA TYR A 189 -14.65 -9.03 -12.96
C TYR A 189 -14.96 -8.02 -11.84
N LEU A 190 -14.00 -7.20 -11.43
CA LEU A 190 -14.23 -6.20 -10.38
C LEU A 190 -15.26 -5.15 -10.82
N ILE A 191 -15.22 -4.70 -12.08
CA ILE A 191 -16.25 -3.83 -12.65
C ILE A 191 -17.62 -4.48 -12.51
N GLU A 192 -17.76 -5.75 -12.92
CA GLU A 192 -19.01 -6.52 -12.81
C GLU A 192 -19.53 -6.68 -11.37
N GLN A 193 -18.68 -6.58 -10.35
CA GLN A 193 -19.09 -6.67 -8.95
C GLN A 193 -19.53 -5.34 -8.32
N MET A 194 -19.22 -4.18 -8.92
CA MET A 194 -19.54 -2.89 -8.29
C MET A 194 -21.06 -2.62 -8.22
N PRO A 195 -21.64 -2.27 -7.07
CA PRO A 195 -23.07 -2.01 -7.01
C PRO A 195 -23.46 -0.78 -7.83
N GLU A 196 -24.74 -0.72 -8.25
CA GLU A 196 -25.30 0.53 -8.79
C GLU A 196 -25.28 1.60 -7.70
N GLY A 197 -24.83 2.80 -8.06
CA GLY A 197 -24.70 3.88 -7.10
C GLY A 197 -23.99 5.09 -7.66
N PRO A 198 -24.10 6.25 -6.99
CA PRO A 198 -23.36 7.45 -7.36
C PRO A 198 -21.87 7.25 -7.11
N PHE A 199 -21.04 7.99 -7.84
CA PHE A 199 -19.61 8.06 -7.55
C PHE A 199 -19.35 8.62 -6.15
N LEU A 200 -18.38 8.04 -5.45
CA LEU A 200 -17.93 8.47 -4.12
C LEU A 200 -16.94 9.63 -4.19
N TYR A 201 -16.19 9.74 -5.28
CA TYR A 201 -15.17 10.76 -5.51
C TYR A 201 -15.36 11.43 -6.88
N PRO A 202 -14.84 12.65 -7.08
CA PRO A 202 -14.67 13.25 -8.40
C PRO A 202 -13.91 12.31 -9.35
N GLU A 203 -14.25 12.34 -10.64
CA GLU A 203 -13.69 11.44 -11.66
C GLU A 203 -12.20 11.66 -11.91
N ASP A 204 -11.70 12.87 -11.68
CA ASP A 204 -10.30 13.26 -11.83
C ASP A 204 -9.46 13.01 -10.57
N GLN A 205 -10.09 12.68 -9.44
CA GLN A 205 -9.40 12.41 -8.21
C GLN A 205 -8.83 10.99 -8.24
N LEU A 206 -7.49 10.86 -8.27
CA LEU A 206 -6.81 9.56 -8.30
C LEU A 206 -6.62 8.94 -6.90
N SER A 207 -6.56 9.75 -5.85
CA SER A 207 -6.35 9.26 -4.48
C SER A 207 -6.90 10.22 -3.42
N ASP A 208 -7.12 9.71 -2.21
CA ASP A 208 -7.52 10.50 -1.03
C ASP A 208 -6.32 11.04 -0.22
N ILE A 209 -5.09 10.70 -0.60
CA ILE A 209 -3.90 11.20 0.09
C ILE A 209 -3.55 12.62 -0.33
N THR A 210 -3.18 13.45 0.64
CA THR A 210 -2.72 14.81 0.37
C THR A 210 -1.32 14.81 -0.27
N ASP A 211 -1.00 15.80 -1.09
CA ASP A 211 0.34 15.98 -1.67
C ASP A 211 1.46 15.98 -0.61
N ARG A 212 1.16 16.52 0.58
CA ARG A 212 2.10 16.52 1.71
C ARG A 212 2.41 15.12 2.21
N LEU A 213 1.39 14.27 2.29
CA LEU A 213 1.55 12.88 2.69
C LEU A 213 2.25 12.08 1.59
N MET A 214 1.83 12.25 0.33
CA MET A 214 2.50 11.68 -0.84
C MET A 214 3.99 12.01 -0.83
N ALA A 215 4.33 13.29 -0.59
CA ALA A 215 5.72 13.71 -0.54
C ALA A 215 6.52 13.01 0.57
N ALA A 216 5.92 12.84 1.75
CA ALA A 216 6.57 12.15 2.87
C ALA A 216 6.80 10.66 2.53
N GLU A 217 5.81 10.04 1.91
CA GLU A 217 5.85 8.64 1.49
C GLU A 217 6.90 8.38 0.41
N VAL A 218 7.02 9.24 -0.61
CA VAL A 218 8.08 9.15 -1.63
C VAL A 218 9.47 9.18 -0.99
N THR A 219 9.73 10.14 -0.10
CA THR A 219 11.02 10.21 0.61
C THR A 219 11.24 8.99 1.49
N ARG A 220 10.19 8.48 2.14
CA ARG A 220 10.25 7.25 2.93
C ARG A 220 10.58 6.03 2.07
N GLU A 221 10.03 5.91 0.88
CA GLU A 221 10.38 4.86 -0.08
C GLU A 221 11.89 4.90 -0.39
N LYS A 222 12.46 6.09 -0.64
CA LYS A 222 13.90 6.25 -0.90
C LYS A 222 14.76 5.92 0.31
N LEU A 223 14.31 6.25 1.51
CA LEU A 223 14.93 5.79 2.76
C LEU A 223 14.92 4.26 2.86
N PHE A 224 13.80 3.62 2.54
CA PHE A 224 13.66 2.15 2.56
C PHE A 224 14.61 1.46 1.56
N LEU A 225 14.77 2.04 0.37
CA LEU A 225 15.67 1.50 -0.66
C LEU A 225 17.15 1.69 -0.30
N ARG A 226 17.49 2.81 0.37
CA ARG A 226 18.88 3.17 0.64
C ARG A 226 19.41 2.63 1.96
N LEU A 227 18.55 2.48 2.97
CA LEU A 227 18.92 2.06 4.31
C LEU A 227 18.77 0.53 4.45
N HIS A 228 19.59 -0.04 5.34
CA HIS A 228 19.64 -1.48 5.57
C HIS A 228 19.17 -1.83 7.00
N GLN A 229 19.03 -3.13 7.24
CA GLN A 229 18.66 -3.70 8.54
C GLN A 229 17.30 -3.15 9.05
N GLU A 230 17.20 -2.90 10.35
CA GLU A 230 15.97 -2.49 11.05
C GLU A 230 15.69 -0.98 10.97
N LEU A 231 16.59 -0.20 10.37
CA LEU A 231 16.50 1.26 10.37
C LEU A 231 15.26 1.80 9.63
N PRO A 232 14.87 1.30 8.43
CA PRO A 232 13.64 1.72 7.77
C PRO A 232 12.38 1.57 8.63
N TYR A 233 12.37 0.58 9.54
CA TYR A 233 11.20 0.29 10.37
C TYR A 233 11.13 1.15 11.64
N SER A 234 12.21 1.84 11.99
CA SER A 234 12.32 2.72 13.17
C SER A 234 12.33 4.21 12.82
N LEU A 235 12.00 4.56 11.56
CA LEU A 235 11.88 5.93 11.09
C LEU A 235 10.49 6.28 10.60
N THR A 236 10.20 7.58 10.59
CA THR A 236 9.05 8.19 9.91
C THR A 236 9.48 9.49 9.22
N VAL A 237 8.72 9.91 8.21
CA VAL A 237 8.95 11.16 7.48
C VAL A 237 7.72 12.04 7.64
N GLU A 238 7.92 13.31 7.97
CA GLU A 238 6.86 14.30 8.09
C GLU A 238 7.17 15.50 7.20
N THR A 239 6.18 15.97 6.45
CA THR A 239 6.28 17.20 5.65
C THR A 239 5.91 18.40 6.53
N GLU A 240 6.91 19.14 7.01
CA GLU A 240 6.74 20.30 7.90
C GLU A 240 6.49 21.62 7.13
N GLY A 241 6.98 21.72 5.88
CA GLY A 241 6.88 22.94 5.09
C GLY A 241 6.43 22.69 3.66
N TRP A 242 5.54 23.58 3.16
CA TRP A 242 5.01 23.58 1.80
C TRP A 242 4.81 25.03 1.35
N GLU A 243 5.79 25.57 0.66
CA GLU A 243 5.86 27.00 0.31
C GLU A 243 6.15 27.14 -1.18
N ARG A 244 5.69 28.22 -1.81
CA ARG A 244 6.17 28.61 -3.15
C ARG A 244 7.30 29.61 -3.01
N THR A 245 8.36 29.43 -3.78
CA THR A 245 9.45 30.40 -3.90
C THR A 245 8.97 31.66 -4.63
N GLU A 246 9.77 32.74 -4.60
CA GLU A 246 9.50 33.96 -5.38
C GLU A 246 9.34 33.69 -6.89
N LYS A 247 9.95 32.62 -7.40
CA LYS A 247 9.88 32.19 -8.80
C LYS A 247 8.69 31.26 -9.09
N GLY A 248 7.82 31.01 -8.10
CA GLY A 248 6.68 30.11 -8.21
C GLY A 248 7.01 28.62 -8.03
N GLU A 249 8.29 28.24 -7.94
CA GLU A 249 8.73 26.85 -7.75
C GLU A 249 8.36 26.34 -6.35
N LEU A 250 8.05 25.05 -6.22
CA LEU A 250 7.61 24.45 -4.97
C LEU A 250 8.79 24.14 -4.04
N LYS A 251 8.72 24.58 -2.79
CA LYS A 251 9.68 24.29 -1.73
C LYS A 251 9.02 23.40 -0.68
N ILE A 252 9.60 22.22 -0.47
CA ILE A 252 9.13 21.21 0.47
C ILE A 252 10.19 21.02 1.54
N SER A 253 9.80 21.13 2.82
CA SER A 253 10.65 20.83 3.96
C SER A 253 10.13 19.59 4.67
N GLN A 254 10.99 18.58 4.83
CA GLN A 254 10.63 17.33 5.50
C GLN A 254 11.60 16.99 6.61
N THR A 255 11.08 16.39 7.67
CA THR A 255 11.89 15.85 8.76
C THR A 255 11.78 14.33 8.77
N VAL A 256 12.93 13.68 8.73
CA VAL A 256 13.10 12.26 9.02
C VAL A 256 13.31 12.11 10.54
N PHE A 257 12.35 11.51 11.22
CA PHE A 257 12.45 11.17 12.63
C PHE A 257 13.02 9.76 12.80
N VAL A 258 13.97 9.62 13.72
CA VAL A 258 14.56 8.35 14.13
C VAL A 258 14.54 8.25 15.66
N GLU A 259 14.65 7.04 16.21
CA GLU A 259 14.55 6.82 17.67
C GLU A 259 15.85 7.14 18.42
N ARG A 260 17.02 7.05 17.79
CA ARG A 260 18.33 7.17 18.47
C ARG A 260 19.38 7.92 17.63
N ASP A 261 20.37 8.54 18.28
CA ASP A 261 21.45 9.27 17.59
C ASP A 261 22.28 8.40 16.64
N GLY A 262 22.52 7.13 16.99
CA GLY A 262 23.22 6.20 16.09
C GLY A 262 22.47 6.00 14.76
N GLN A 263 21.13 5.99 14.80
CA GLN A 263 20.29 5.91 13.62
C GLN A 263 20.36 7.21 12.80
N LYS A 264 20.36 8.37 13.47
CA LYS A 264 20.53 9.68 12.82
C LYS A 264 21.85 9.74 12.05
N ALA A 265 22.94 9.27 12.65
CA ALA A 265 24.24 9.20 11.99
C ALA A 265 24.22 8.31 10.73
N LEU A 266 23.50 7.18 10.76
CA LEU A 266 23.34 6.29 9.61
C LEU A 266 22.51 6.92 8.48
N VAL A 267 21.42 7.63 8.81
CA VAL A 267 20.59 8.35 7.83
C VAL A 267 21.39 9.46 7.15
N LEU A 268 22.15 10.24 7.92
CA LEU A 268 23.04 11.28 7.37
C LEU A 268 24.13 10.64 6.50
N GLY A 269 24.73 9.55 6.97
CA GLY A 269 25.84 8.87 6.33
C GLY A 269 27.14 9.67 6.39
N GLN A 270 28.22 9.06 5.87
CA GLN A 270 29.55 9.67 5.91
C GLN A 270 29.54 11.02 5.17
N ARG A 271 29.79 12.11 5.90
CA ARG A 271 29.77 13.50 5.40
C ARG A 271 28.45 13.88 4.70
N GLY A 272 27.31 13.32 5.12
CA GLY A 272 26.01 13.65 4.53
C GLY A 272 25.71 12.98 3.18
N LYS A 273 26.57 12.06 2.70
CA LYS A 273 26.41 11.42 1.38
C LYS A 273 25.11 10.62 1.26
N THR A 274 24.65 9.98 2.34
CA THR A 274 23.45 9.13 2.30
C THR A 274 22.20 9.99 2.16
N ILE A 275 22.03 10.99 3.04
CA ILE A 275 20.87 11.90 2.99
C ILE A 275 20.84 12.72 1.70
N SER A 276 22.01 13.10 1.16
CA SER A 276 22.10 13.80 -0.12
C SER A 276 21.60 12.94 -1.29
N ALA A 277 21.97 11.64 -1.33
CA ALA A 277 21.50 10.71 -2.35
C ALA A 277 19.98 10.46 -2.24
N ILE A 278 19.46 10.33 -1.02
CA ILE A 278 18.02 10.21 -0.75
C ILE A 278 17.28 11.47 -1.21
N GLY A 279 17.77 12.65 -0.85
CA GLY A 279 17.17 13.93 -1.23
C GLY A 279 17.16 14.14 -2.73
N LYS A 280 18.24 13.76 -3.44
CA LYS A 280 18.30 13.81 -4.90
C LYS A 280 17.21 12.92 -5.53
N ALA A 281 17.17 11.64 -5.15
CA ALA A 281 16.21 10.68 -5.71
C ALA A 281 14.76 11.04 -5.40
N SER A 282 14.49 11.53 -4.18
CA SER A 282 13.15 11.93 -3.76
C SER A 282 12.70 13.18 -4.53
N ARG A 283 13.57 14.17 -4.69
CA ARG A 283 13.27 15.39 -5.46
C ARG A 283 12.99 15.11 -6.94
N GLU A 284 13.77 14.22 -7.56
CA GLU A 284 13.57 13.82 -8.95
C GLU A 284 12.17 13.24 -9.15
N GLU A 285 11.77 12.30 -8.30
CA GLU A 285 10.43 11.70 -8.37
C GLU A 285 9.31 12.68 -8.02
N LEU A 286 9.48 13.52 -6.99
CA LEU A 286 8.47 14.52 -6.64
C LEU A 286 8.25 15.56 -7.74
N THR A 287 9.31 15.89 -8.48
CA THR A 287 9.19 16.81 -9.64
C THR A 287 8.35 16.19 -10.75
N GLU A 288 8.50 14.88 -10.97
CA GLU A 288 7.69 14.15 -11.95
C GLU A 288 6.23 14.02 -11.49
N LEU A 289 6.01 13.57 -10.24
CA LEU A 289 4.67 13.34 -9.70
C LEU A 289 3.83 14.62 -9.58
N LEU A 290 4.44 15.74 -9.19
CA LEU A 290 3.74 17.02 -9.02
C LEU A 290 3.69 17.86 -10.30
N GLY A 291 4.38 17.43 -11.37
CA GLY A 291 4.42 18.15 -12.64
C GLY A 291 5.08 19.53 -12.58
N GLU A 292 5.80 19.85 -11.50
CA GLU A 292 6.44 21.14 -11.29
C GLU A 292 7.77 21.01 -10.57
N LYS A 293 8.61 22.05 -10.64
CA LYS A 293 9.96 22.01 -10.06
C LYS A 293 9.94 22.05 -8.54
N VAL A 294 10.57 21.05 -7.91
CA VAL A 294 10.62 20.90 -6.45
C VAL A 294 12.00 21.21 -5.87
N HIS A 295 12.04 21.99 -4.78
CA HIS A 295 13.18 22.16 -3.88
C HIS A 295 12.92 21.42 -2.57
N LEU A 296 13.52 20.24 -2.43
CA LEU A 296 13.36 19.39 -1.25
C LEU A 296 14.47 19.64 -0.22
N PHE A 297 14.07 20.01 1.00
CA PHE A 297 14.94 20.12 2.16
C PHE A 297 14.65 18.97 3.13
N LEU A 298 15.68 18.18 3.46
CA LEU A 298 15.57 17.06 4.39
C LEU A 298 16.33 17.37 5.69
N PHE A 299 15.62 17.24 6.81
CA PHE A 299 16.18 17.32 8.16
C PHE A 299 16.15 15.94 8.82
N VAL A 300 17.07 15.68 9.74
CA VAL A 300 17.07 14.43 10.53
C VAL A 300 17.08 14.78 12.01
N LYS A 301 16.00 14.42 12.71
CA LYS A 301 15.80 14.69 14.15
C LYS A 301 15.67 13.38 14.91
N VAL A 302 16.20 13.32 16.12
CA VAL A 302 15.96 12.21 17.05
C VAL A 302 14.69 12.50 17.83
N ARG A 303 13.78 11.53 17.87
CA ARG A 303 12.57 11.54 18.70
C ARG A 303 12.41 10.14 19.28
N GLU A 304 12.73 10.02 20.56
CA GLU A 304 12.63 8.74 21.26
C GLU A 304 11.17 8.26 21.32
N ASN A 305 10.97 6.95 21.22
CA ASN A 305 9.69 6.27 21.44
C ASN A 305 8.50 6.74 20.57
N TRP A 306 8.78 7.33 19.39
CA TRP A 306 7.71 7.83 18.51
C TRP A 306 6.78 6.71 18.00
N THR A 307 7.25 5.46 17.98
CA THR A 307 6.47 4.27 17.59
C THR A 307 5.34 3.90 18.57
N ASN A 308 5.20 4.63 19.68
CA ASN A 308 4.10 4.53 20.64
C ASN A 308 3.27 5.83 20.75
N ASP A 309 3.50 6.82 19.87
CA ASP A 309 2.80 8.10 19.90
C ASP A 309 1.46 8.02 19.15
N ALA A 310 0.36 7.99 19.90
CA ALA A 310 -1.00 7.91 19.39
C ALA A 310 -1.42 9.09 18.49
N ALA A 311 -0.84 10.28 18.68
CA ALA A 311 -1.13 11.43 17.81
C ALA A 311 -0.57 11.22 16.42
N ARG A 312 0.59 10.54 16.32
CA ARG A 312 1.26 10.23 15.05
C ARG A 312 0.56 9.11 14.30
N PHE A 313 -0.03 8.15 15.01
CA PHE A 313 -0.86 7.12 14.38
C PHE A 313 -2.02 7.76 13.62
N ARG A 314 -2.71 8.73 14.22
CA ARG A 314 -3.79 9.45 13.56
C ARG A 314 -3.32 10.20 12.30
N GLU A 315 -2.14 10.81 12.33
CA GLU A 315 -1.56 11.45 11.14
C GLU A 315 -1.21 10.44 10.03
N MET A 316 -0.93 9.18 10.39
CA MET A 316 -0.76 8.06 9.45
C MET A 316 -2.09 7.41 9.06
N GLY A 317 -3.24 7.94 9.48
CA GLY A 317 -4.54 7.32 9.25
C GLY A 317 -4.75 5.99 9.99
N LEU A 318 -4.01 5.76 11.08
CA LEU A 318 -4.15 4.62 11.98
C LEU A 318 -4.93 5.05 13.23
N ASP A 319 -6.03 4.36 13.55
CA ASP A 319 -6.79 4.65 14.77
C ASP A 319 -6.20 3.88 15.98
N PRO A 320 -5.65 4.56 17.00
CA PRO A 320 -5.21 3.91 18.23
C PRO A 320 -6.36 3.34 19.08
N ALA A 321 -7.62 3.74 18.85
CA ALA A 321 -8.77 3.28 19.63
C ALA A 321 -9.20 1.83 19.29
N THR A 322 -8.77 1.29 18.15
CA THR A 322 -9.07 -0.09 17.73
C THR A 322 -8.00 -1.10 18.15
N LEU A 323 -6.96 -0.64 18.85
CA LEU A 323 -5.97 -1.51 19.48
C LEU A 323 -6.64 -2.29 20.64
N PRO A 324 -6.57 -3.63 20.66
CA PRO A 324 -7.05 -4.38 21.82
C PRO A 324 -6.29 -3.91 23.06
N HIS A 325 -7.05 -3.53 24.10
CA HIS A 325 -6.47 -3.23 25.41
C HIS A 325 -5.72 -4.47 25.89
N THR A 326 -4.39 -4.41 25.91
CA THR A 326 -3.58 -5.39 26.62
C THR A 326 -3.81 -5.18 28.11
N GLY A 327 -4.71 -5.97 28.68
CA GLY A 327 -4.70 -6.30 30.11
C GLY A 327 -3.63 -7.35 30.41
#